data_AF-A0A351IVG5-F1
#
_entry.id   AF-A0A351IVG5-F1
#
_cell.length_a   1.000
_cell.length_b   1.000
_cell.length_c   1.000
_cell.angle_alpha   90.00
_cell.angle_beta   90.00
_cell.angle_gamma   90.00
#
_symmetry.space_group_name_H-M   'P 1'
#
loop_
_entity.id
_entity.type
_entity.pdbx_description
1 polymer ?
#
loop_
_entity_poly.entity_id
_entity_poly.type
_entity_poly.pdbx_seq_one_letter_code
_entity_poly.pdbx_strand_id
1 'polypeptide(L)'
;MAADPLLDGAIGPGIVGIVLIKVVMAFILLLVSVMLMVWFERKLVADMHNRIGPAEAGPFGILQTLADGIKLFFKEDLIPDRADRVVFKLAPYLSLVPAFLVFSIVPIGGDFSGDGTVTWFGETT
;
A
#
# COMPACT_ATOMS: atom_id res chain seq x y z
N MET A 1 14.44 2.38 -20.30
CA MET A 1 13.45 3.23 -20.98
C MET A 1 12.78 2.45 -22.11
N ALA A 2 12.21 1.28 -21.81
CA ALA A 2 11.54 0.46 -22.81
C ALA A 2 10.02 0.61 -22.67
N ALA A 3 9.40 1.18 -23.71
CA ALA A 3 7.96 1.35 -23.90
C ALA A 3 7.21 1.86 -22.66
N ASP A 4 7.68 2.98 -22.09
CA ASP A 4 6.73 3.82 -21.39
C ASP A 4 5.78 4.34 -22.47
N PRO A 5 4.51 3.91 -22.54
CA PRO A 5 3.66 4.31 -23.64
C PRO A 5 3.27 5.80 -23.52
N LEU A 6 3.68 6.45 -22.42
CA LEU A 6 3.72 7.89 -22.23
C LEU A 6 4.77 8.61 -23.11
N LEU A 7 5.79 7.91 -23.61
CA LEU A 7 6.87 8.48 -24.45
C LEU A 7 6.59 8.39 -25.96
N ASP A 8 5.54 7.66 -26.38
CA ASP A 8 5.19 7.46 -27.80
C ASP A 8 4.17 8.50 -28.32
N GLY A 9 3.92 9.58 -27.55
CA GLY A 9 3.17 10.77 -27.96
C GLY A 9 1.66 10.57 -28.19
N ALA A 10 1.17 9.33 -28.31
CA ALA A 10 -0.24 9.02 -28.44
C ALA A 10 -0.79 8.55 -27.10
N ILE A 11 -1.47 9.42 -26.36
CA ILE A 11 -2.23 9.05 -25.15
C ILE A 11 -3.44 8.21 -25.59
N GLY A 12 -3.20 6.95 -25.93
CA GLY A 12 -4.24 5.98 -26.27
C GLY A 12 -4.91 5.46 -25.00
N PRO A 13 -6.22 5.13 -25.03
CA PRO A 13 -6.93 4.59 -23.86
C PRO A 13 -6.29 3.31 -23.30
N GLY A 14 -5.60 2.52 -24.14
CA GLY A 14 -4.87 1.32 -23.71
C GLY A 14 -3.67 1.62 -22.79
N ILE A 15 -2.99 2.74 -23.01
CA ILE A 15 -1.83 3.17 -22.22
C ILE A 15 -2.27 3.58 -20.82
N VAL A 16 -3.33 4.39 -20.76
CA VAL A 16 -3.95 4.81 -19.50
C VAL A 16 -4.41 3.57 -18.72
N GLY A 17 -4.99 2.57 -19.39
CA GLY A 17 -5.37 1.30 -18.78
C GLY A 17 -4.20 0.55 -18.13
N ILE A 18 -3.08 0.41 -18.83
CA ILE A 18 -1.88 -0.30 -18.30
C ILE A 18 -1.31 0.44 -17.08
N VAL A 19 -1.18 1.77 -17.15
CA VAL A 19 -0.69 2.58 -16.02
C VAL A 19 -1.62 2.44 -14.83
N LEU A 20 -2.94 2.53 -15.04
CA LEU A 20 -3.93 2.43 -13.98
C LEU A 20 -3.90 1.06 -13.30
N ILE A 21 -3.73 -0.02 -14.07
CA ILE A 21 -3.55 -1.38 -13.53
C ILE A 21 -2.28 -1.46 -12.67
N LYS A 22 -1.14 -0.92 -13.14
CA LYS A 22 0.11 -0.92 -12.37
C LYS A 22 -0.05 -0.18 -11.04
N VAL A 23 -0.69 1.00 -11.06
CA VAL A 23 -0.94 1.82 -9.87
C VAL A 23 -1.85 1.08 -8.88
N VAL A 24 -2.95 0.50 -9.35
CA VAL A 24 -3.88 -0.25 -8.49
C VAL A 24 -3.22 -1.49 -7.91
N MET A 25 -2.43 -2.22 -8.70
CA MET A 25 -1.68 -3.38 -8.22
C MET A 25 -0.65 -3.00 -7.15
N ALA A 26 0.13 -1.94 -7.37
CA ALA A 26 1.08 -1.44 -6.38
C ALA A 26 0.39 -1.00 -5.09
N PHE A 27 -0.77 -0.34 -5.21
CA PHE A 27 -1.57 0.09 -4.06
C PHE A 27 -2.11 -1.10 -3.25
N ILE A 28 -2.66 -2.13 -3.91
CA ILE A 28 -3.15 -3.35 -3.24
C ILE A 28 -1.99 -4.06 -2.55
N LEU A 29 -0.84 -4.21 -3.23
CA LEU A 29 0.34 -4.84 -2.66
C LEU A 29 0.77 -4.12 -1.38
N LEU A 30 0.88 -2.79 -1.41
CA LEU A 30 1.25 -1.97 -0.26
C LEU A 30 0.26 -2.14 0.90
N LEU A 31 -1.04 -2.11 0.64
CA LEU A 31 -2.06 -2.32 1.67
C LEU A 31 -1.93 -3.70 2.34
N VAL A 32 -1.72 -4.75 1.55
CA VAL A 32 -1.52 -6.11 2.08
C VAL A 32 -0.22 -6.21 2.87
N SER A 33 0.87 -5.62 2.38
CA SER A 33 2.15 -5.59 3.08
C SER A 33 2.05 -4.91 4.44
N VAL A 34 1.39 -3.75 4.51
CA VAL A 34 1.16 -3.04 5.79
C VAL A 34 0.28 -3.86 6.72
N MET A 35 -0.79 -4.47 6.20
CA MET A 35 -1.67 -5.33 6.99
C MET A 35 -0.90 -6.53 7.61
N LEU A 36 0.00 -7.16 6.87
CA LEU A 36 0.85 -8.24 7.38
C LEU A 36 1.93 -7.73 8.35
N MET A 37 2.51 -6.56 8.09
CA MET A 37 3.50 -5.93 8.98
C MET A 37 2.92 -5.65 10.36
N VAL A 38 1.70 -5.09 10.44
CA VAL A 38 1.02 -4.82 11.72
C VAL A 38 0.73 -6.12 12.49
N TRP A 39 0.32 -7.17 11.79
CA TRP A 39 0.14 -8.49 12.41
C TRP A 39 1.46 -9.03 12.96
N PHE A 40 2.53 -8.96 12.16
CA PHE A 40 3.86 -9.44 12.53
C PHE A 40 4.43 -8.66 13.72
N GLU A 41 4.31 -7.33 13.73
CA GLU A 41 4.76 -6.48 14.83
C GLU A 41 4.08 -6.88 16.14
N ARG A 42 2.76 -7.14 16.12
CA ARG A 42 2.03 -7.60 17.31
C ARG A 42 2.52 -8.96 17.81
N LYS A 43 2.93 -9.85 16.90
CA LYS A 43 3.49 -11.15 17.28
C LYS A 43 4.89 -10.99 17.87
N LEU A 44 5.76 -10.23 17.21
CA LEU A 44 7.12 -9.95 17.65
C LEU A 44 7.14 -9.27 19.03
N VAL A 45 6.30 -8.26 19.25
CA VAL A 45 6.19 -7.58 20.55
C VAL A 45 5.65 -8.53 21.62
N ALA A 46 4.73 -9.43 21.29
CA ALA A 46 4.23 -10.41 22.26
C ALA A 46 5.30 -11.41 22.68
N ASP A 47 6.09 -11.90 21.71
CA ASP A 47 7.19 -12.83 21.95
C ASP A 47 8.28 -12.18 22.81
N MET A 48 8.59 -10.89 22.61
CA MET A 48 9.50 -10.12 23.47
C MET A 48 9.02 -9.99 24.92
N HIS A 49 7.70 -9.95 25.15
CA HIS A 49 7.10 -9.83 26.48
C HIS A 49 6.74 -11.19 27.10
N ASN A 50 7.19 -12.30 26.52
CA ASN A 50 6.86 -13.66 26.95
C ASN A 50 5.34 -13.87 27.12
N ARG A 51 4.53 -13.29 26.21
CA ARG A 51 3.09 -13.50 26.15
C ARG A 51 2.69 -14.00 24.77
N ILE A 52 1.58 -14.74 24.70
CA ILE A 52 1.09 -15.26 23.43
C ILE A 52 0.49 -14.10 22.62
N GLY A 53 1.03 -13.86 21.42
CA GLY A 53 0.49 -12.91 20.45
C GLY A 53 -0.84 -13.37 19.83
N PRO A 54 -1.39 -12.62 18.85
CA PRO A 54 -2.71 -12.89 18.28
C PRO A 54 -2.87 -14.34 17.80
N ALA A 55 -3.88 -15.06 18.33
CA ALA A 55 -4.12 -16.49 18.02
C ALA A 55 -5.59 -16.83 17.69
N GLU A 56 -6.54 -15.93 17.97
CA GLU A 56 -7.98 -16.22 17.94
C GLU A 56 -8.64 -15.97 16.57
N ALA A 57 -8.30 -14.88 15.89
CA ALA A 57 -8.94 -14.50 14.62
C ALA A 57 -8.26 -15.19 13.41
N GLY A 58 -8.56 -16.47 13.20
CA GLY A 58 -8.09 -17.30 12.08
C GLY A 58 -6.76 -18.03 12.34
N PRO A 59 -6.26 -18.85 11.39
CA PRO A 59 -4.99 -19.53 11.54
C PRO A 59 -3.86 -18.51 11.74
N PHE A 60 -3.14 -18.64 12.86
CA PHE A 60 -2.11 -17.69 13.33
C PHE A 60 -2.60 -16.24 13.59
N GLY A 61 -3.90 -15.99 13.67
CA GLY A 61 -4.44 -14.65 13.97
C GLY A 61 -4.36 -13.64 12.82
N ILE A 62 -4.15 -14.09 11.57
CA ILE A 62 -3.98 -13.22 10.39
C ILE A 62 -5.24 -12.40 10.10
N LEU A 63 -6.43 -12.92 10.41
CA LEU A 63 -7.69 -12.19 10.18
C LEU A 63 -7.91 -11.07 11.21
N GLN A 64 -7.08 -10.98 12.27
CA GLN A 64 -7.23 -9.94 13.27
C GLN A 64 -7.04 -8.54 12.70
N THR A 65 -6.05 -8.33 11.83
CA THR A 65 -5.80 -7.02 11.20
C THR A 65 -6.92 -6.63 10.24
N LEU A 66 -7.53 -7.61 9.56
CA LEU A 66 -8.72 -7.40 8.73
C LEU A 66 -9.92 -6.99 9.59
N ALA A 67 -10.16 -7.69 10.71
CA ALA A 67 -11.23 -7.37 11.65
C ALA A 67 -11.06 -5.97 12.27
N ASP A 68 -9.82 -5.57 12.59
CA ASP A 68 -9.50 -4.23 13.06
C ASP A 68 -9.87 -3.16 12.01
N GLY A 69 -9.55 -3.41 10.73
CA GLY A 69 -9.92 -2.54 9.62
C GLY A 69 -11.44 -2.39 9.45
N ILE A 70 -12.18 -3.51 9.45
CA ILE A 70 -13.64 -3.51 9.36
C ILE A 70 -14.26 -2.73 10.53
N LYS A 71 -13.76 -2.95 11.75
CA LYS A 71 -14.20 -2.23 12.95
C LYS A 71 -14.03 -0.72 12.81
N LEU A 72 -12.91 -0.26 12.24
CA LEU A 72 -12.67 1.16 12.01
C LEU A 72 -13.62 1.74 10.96
N PHE A 73 -14.00 0.97 9.95
CA PHE A 73 -14.94 1.42 8.92
C PHE A 73 -16.36 1.65 9.47
N PHE A 74 -16.77 0.86 10.47
CA PHE A 74 -18.03 1.04 11.17
C PHE A 74 -17.94 1.99 12.37
N LYS A 75 -16.75 2.54 12.64
CA LYS A 75 -16.59 3.48 13.74
C LYS A 75 -17.20 4.82 13.35
N GLU A 76 -18.01 5.37 14.25
CA GLU A 76 -18.62 6.69 14.05
C GLU A 76 -17.55 7.79 13.96
N ASP A 77 -17.64 8.61 12.92
CA ASP A 77 -16.81 9.80 12.74
C ASP A 77 -17.31 10.93 13.65
N LEU A 78 -16.74 11.01 14.85
CA LEU A 78 -17.04 12.06 15.81
C LEU A 78 -16.14 13.28 15.56
N ILE A 79 -16.74 14.41 15.15
CA ILE A 79 -16.05 15.69 15.00
C ILE A 79 -16.22 16.49 16.30
N PRO A 80 -15.13 16.91 16.97
CA PRO A 80 -15.24 17.68 18.22
C PRO A 80 -15.90 19.05 17.99
N ASP A 81 -16.84 19.44 18.85
CA ASP A 81 -17.55 20.72 18.74
C ASP A 81 -16.63 21.96 18.88
N ARG A 82 -15.49 21.79 19.54
CA ARG A 82 -14.49 22.85 19.77
C ARG A 82 -13.39 22.90 18.70
N ALA A 83 -13.41 22.00 17.71
CA ALA A 83 -12.37 21.94 16.68
C ALA A 83 -12.78 22.73 15.42
N ASP A 84 -11.79 23.29 14.73
CA ASP A 84 -12.00 23.84 13.39
C ASP A 84 -12.32 22.70 12.42
N ARG A 85 -13.54 22.73 11.86
CA ARG A 85 -14.07 21.65 11.00
C ARG A 85 -13.27 21.46 9.72
N VAL A 86 -12.65 22.52 9.19
CA VAL A 86 -11.90 22.46 7.93
C VAL A 86 -10.55 21.80 8.18
N VAL A 87 -9.83 22.27 9.20
CA VAL A 87 -8.51 21.73 9.55
C VAL A 87 -8.62 20.28 10.01
N PHE A 88 -9.63 19.95 10.83
CA PHE A 88 -9.84 18.60 11.34
C PHE A 88 -10.11 17.58 10.23
N LYS A 89 -10.86 17.98 9.19
CA LYS A 89 -11.12 17.11 8.03
C LYS A 89 -9.93 17.02 7.08
N LEU A 90 -9.14 18.08 6.94
CA LEU A 90 -7.99 18.10 6.01
C LEU A 90 -6.75 17.42 6.57
N ALA A 91 -6.55 17.42 7.89
CA ALA A 91 -5.36 16.89 8.53
C ALA A 91 -5.04 15.42 8.15
N PRO A 92 -6.01 14.47 8.11
CA PRO A 92 -5.75 13.10 7.67
C PRO A 92 -5.29 13.00 6.21
N TYR A 93 -5.82 13.84 5.32
CA TYR A 93 -5.41 13.83 3.91
C TYR A 93 -3.99 14.38 3.74
N LEU A 94 -3.65 15.43 4.50
CA LEU A 94 -2.32 16.03 4.47
C LEU A 94 -1.22 15.11 5.01
N SER A 95 -1.54 14.17 5.90
CA SER A 95 -0.57 13.16 6.34
C SER A 95 -0.49 11.96 5.39
N LEU A 96 -1.61 11.58 4.77
CA LEU A 96 -1.70 10.38 3.92
C LEU A 96 -1.10 10.58 2.52
N VAL A 97 -1.34 11.72 1.87
CA VAL A 97 -0.82 12.02 0.53
C VAL A 97 0.71 11.94 0.44
N PRO A 98 1.51 12.61 1.31
CA PRO A 98 2.96 12.53 1.22
C PRO A 98 3.50 11.13 1.53
N ALA A 99 2.84 10.37 2.41
CA ALA A 99 3.25 9.00 2.72
C ALA A 99 3.19 8.09 1.48
N PHE A 100 2.14 8.22 0.65
CA PHE A 100 2.03 7.49 -0.60
C PHE A 100 2.99 8.01 -1.69
N LEU A 101 3.26 9.32 -1.71
CA LEU A 101 4.16 9.92 -2.70
C LEU A 101 5.61 9.46 -2.52
N VAL A 102 6.06 9.24 -1.28
CA VAL A 102 7.41 8.69 -1.02
C VAL A 102 7.55 7.28 -1.61
N PHE A 103 6.49 6.47 -1.57
CA PHE A 103 6.53 5.11 -2.10
C PHE A 103 6.64 5.07 -3.63
N SER A 104 6.15 6.08 -4.35
CA SER A 104 6.24 6.12 -5.82
C SER A 104 7.67 6.32 -6.32
N ILE A 105 8.58 6.76 -5.47
CA ILE A 105 9.99 7.04 -5.83
C ILE A 105 10.84 5.75 -5.73
N VAL A 106 10.38 4.74 -5.00
CA VAL A 106 11.15 3.50 -4.78
C VAL A 106 11.15 2.65 -6.06
N PRO A 107 12.30 2.33 -6.65
CA PRO A 107 12.37 1.45 -7.82
C PRO A 107 12.17 -0.02 -7.39
N ILE A 108 11.01 -0.60 -7.69
CA ILE A 108 10.63 -1.97 -7.28
C ILE A 108 10.75 -3.00 -8.42
N GLY A 109 11.59 -2.77 -9.43
CA GLY A 109 11.77 -3.73 -10.52
C GLY A 109 12.74 -3.27 -11.61
N GLY A 110 13.29 -4.27 -12.32
CA GLY A 110 14.07 -4.09 -13.54
C GLY A 110 13.21 -3.76 -14.76
N ASP A 111 13.83 -3.25 -15.81
CA ASP A 111 13.14 -2.86 -17.05
C ASP A 111 12.73 -4.13 -17.81
N PHE A 112 11.44 -4.29 -18.10
CA PHE A 112 10.92 -5.40 -18.89
C PHE A 112 10.78 -4.92 -20.33
N SER A 113 11.73 -5.31 -21.18
CA SER A 113 11.62 -5.06 -22.62
C SER A 113 10.67 -6.10 -23.22
N GLY A 114 9.86 -5.69 -24.20
CA GLY A 114 8.88 -6.54 -24.88
C GLY A 114 9.45 -7.79 -25.58
N ASP A 115 10.77 -7.98 -25.56
CA ASP A 115 11.51 -9.13 -26.09
C ASP A 115 11.75 -10.26 -25.05
N GLY A 116 11.13 -10.19 -23.87
CA GLY A 116 11.19 -11.26 -22.87
C GLY A 116 12.48 -11.31 -22.05
N THR A 117 13.33 -10.28 -22.16
CA THR A 117 14.53 -10.11 -21.32
C THR A 117 14.23 -9.17 -20.15
N VAL A 118 14.55 -9.63 -18.94
CA VAL A 118 14.45 -8.89 -17.68
C VAL A 118 15.83 -8.37 -17.33
N THR A 119 15.99 -7.05 -17.28
CA THR A 119 17.26 -6.44 -16.85
C THR A 119 17.26 -6.27 -15.34
N TRP A 120 17.90 -7.21 -14.63
CA TRP A 120 18.12 -7.11 -13.20
C TRP A 120 19.50 -6.49 -12.95
N PHE A 121 19.53 -5.29 -12.37
CA PHE A 121 20.78 -4.65 -11.92
C PHE A 121 21.88 -4.50 -13.01
N GLY A 122 21.49 -4.29 -14.26
CA GLY A 122 22.42 -4.14 -15.39
C GLY A 122 22.82 -5.45 -16.07
N GLU A 123 22.35 -6.60 -15.60
CA GLU A 123 22.50 -7.89 -16.25
C GLU A 123 21.19 -8.29 -16.95
N THR A 124 21.28 -8.67 -18.23
CA THR A 124 20.15 -9.14 -19.05
C THR A 124 19.93 -10.63 -18.81
N THR A 125 18.74 -11.04 -18.36
CA THR A 125 18.31 -12.46 -18.42
C THR A 125 17.06 -12.58 -19.28
#